data_AF-A0A843EAR2-F1
#
_entry.id   AF-A0A843EAR2-F1
#
_cell.length_a   1.000
_cell.length_b   1.000
_cell.length_c   1.000
_cell.angle_alpha   90.00
_cell.angle_beta   90.00
_cell.angle_gamma   90.00
#
_symmetry.space_group_name_H-M   'P 1'
#
loop_
_entity.id
_entity.type
_entity.pdbx_description
1 polymer ?
#
loop_
_entity_poly.entity_id
_entity_poly.type
_entity_poly.pdbx_seq_one_letter_code
_entity_poly.pdbx_strand_id
1 'polypeptide(L)' 'MVYNRKTQLVKTAESKGCRIASGRDMLVGQGVKSFEHWFGIRPDTDVMRKAIE' A
#
# COMPACT_ATOMS: atom_id res chain seq x y z
N MET A 1 -5.98 -7.23 -0.22
CA MET A 1 -4.52 -7.31 0.08
C MET A 1 -4.34 -7.56 1.55
N VAL A 2 -3.58 -8.58 1.92
CA VAL A 2 -3.18 -8.78 3.31
C VAL A 2 -1.89 -7.99 3.51
N TYR A 3 -1.85 -7.11 4.51
CA TYR A 3 -0.73 -6.19 4.75
C TYR A 3 -0.10 -6.33 6.14
N ASN A 4 -0.70 -7.14 7.01
CA ASN A 4 -0.16 -7.45 8.35
C ASN A 4 0.71 -8.70 8.38
N ARG A 5 0.73 -9.52 7.32
CA ARG A 5 1.54 -10.74 7.22
C ARG A 5 1.81 -11.12 5.77
N LYS A 6 2.85 -11.91 5.56
CA LYS A 6 3.20 -12.48 4.25
C LYS A 6 2.35 -13.72 3.96
N THR A 7 1.54 -13.67 2.91
CA THR A 7 0.64 -14.77 2.53
C THR A 7 1.39 -15.86 1.76
N GLN A 8 0.80 -17.06 1.67
CA GLN A 8 1.37 -18.14 0.85
C GLN A 8 1.47 -17.73 -0.63
N LEU A 9 0.47 -17.02 -1.15
CA LEU A 9 0.51 -16.46 -2.51
C LEU A 9 1.76 -15.59 -2.74
N VAL A 10 2.07 -14.68 -1.81
CA VAL A 10 3.25 -13.81 -1.92
C VAL A 10 4.53 -14.63 -1.86
N LYS A 11 4.64 -15.59 -0.93
CA LYS A 11 5.81 -16.48 -0.82
C LYS A 11 6.07 -17.25 -2.12
N THR A 12 5.03 -17.81 -2.72
CA THR A 12 5.13 -18.56 -3.98
C THR A 12 5.47 -17.65 -5.17
N ALA A 13 4.96 -16.42 -5.20
CA ALA A 13 5.28 -15.47 -6.27
C ALA A 13 6.75 -15.02 -6.21
N GLU A 14 7.27 -14.73 -5.01
CA GLU A 14 8.68 -14.39 -4.83
C GLU A 14 9.60 -15.56 -5.18
N SER A 15 9.25 -16.81 -4.82
CA SER A 15 10.05 -17.98 -5.18
C SER A 15 10.12 -18.21 -6.70
N LYS A 16 9.19 -17.59 -7.46
CA LYS A 16 9.17 -17.59 -8.93
C LYS A 16 9.82 -16.32 -9.53
N GLY A 17 10.42 -15.47 -8.71
CA GLY A 17 11.03 -14.20 -9.15
C GLY A 17 10.03 -13.12 -9.55
N CYS A 18 8.75 -13.26 -9.20
CA CYS A 18 7.76 -12.24 -9.52
C CYS A 18 7.97 -10.97 -8.67
N ARG A 19 7.72 -9.81 -9.27
CA ARG A 19 7.62 -8.55 -8.52
C ARG A 19 6.33 -8.54 -7.70
N ILE A 20 6.43 -8.16 -6.44
CA ILE A 20 5.30 -8.13 -5.50
C ILE A 20 4.79 -6.70 -5.34
N ALA A 21 3.47 -6.52 -5.46
CA ALA A 21 2.80 -5.30 -5.05
C ALA A 21 2.40 -5.41 -3.57
N SER A 22 2.81 -4.43 -2.74
CA SER A 22 2.52 -4.43 -1.31
C SER A 22 1.09 -4.00 -1.01
N GLY A 23 0.48 -4.66 -0.03
CA GLY A 23 -0.82 -4.25 0.50
C GLY A 23 -0.81 -2.88 1.19
N ARG A 24 0.32 -2.51 1.81
CA ARG A 24 0.48 -1.19 2.44
C ARG A 24 0.56 -0.08 1.40
N ASP A 25 1.23 -0.32 0.28
CA ASP A 25 1.31 0.66 -0.81
C ASP A 25 -0.08 0.97 -1.39
N MET A 26 -0.93 -0.05 -1.54
CA MET A 26 -2.30 0.18 -1.95
C MET A 26 -3.08 0.98 -0.89
N LEU A 27 -2.92 0.64 0.39
CA LEU A 27 -3.58 1.35 1.49
C LEU A 27 -3.22 2.85 1.50
N VAL A 28 -1.95 3.18 1.25
CA VAL A 28 -1.53 4.58 1.10
C VAL A 28 -2.14 5.21 -0.16
N GLY A 29 -2.03 4.56 -1.32
CA GLY A 29 -2.52 5.10 -2.58
C GLY A 29 -4.02 5.40 -2.56
N GLN A 30 -4.83 4.50 -2.00
CA GLN A 30 -6.26 4.73 -1.83
C GLN A 30 -6.53 5.85 -0.81
N GLY A 31 -5.75 5.94 0.28
CA GLY A 31 -5.85 7.01 1.26
C GLY A 31 -5.57 8.39 0.68
N VAL A 32 -4.53 8.50 -0.16
CA VAL A 32 -4.19 9.74 -0.89
C VAL A 32 -5.38 10.19 -1.73
N LYS A 33 -6.00 9.27 -2.48
CA LYS A 33 -7.14 9.60 -3.35
C LYS A 33 -8.39 9.99 -2.56
N SER A 34 -8.74 9.24 -1.51
CA SER A 34 -9.88 9.60 -0.66
C SER A 34 -9.69 10.96 0.01
N PHE A 35 -8.49 11.25 0.51
CA PHE A 35 -8.17 12.55 1.13
C PHE A 35 -8.26 13.70 0.12
N GLU A 36 -7.73 13.50 -1.09
CA GLU A 36 -7.84 14.47 -2.20
C GLU A 36 -9.32 14.76 -2.53
N HIS A 37 -10.18 13.74 -2.54
CA HIS A 37 -11.61 13.93 -2.77
C HIS A 37 -12.34 14.64 -1.65
N TRP A 38 -12.03 14.36 -0.38
CA TRP A 38 -12.73 14.96 0.75
C TRP A 38 -12.29 16.38 1.06
N PHE A 39 -11.00 16.67 0.91
CA PHE A 39 -10.42 17.93 1.35
C PHE A 39 -9.97 18.83 0.19
N GLY A 40 -10.03 18.35 -1.06
CA GLY A 40 -9.56 19.08 -2.24
C GLY A 40 -8.04 19.30 -2.25
N ILE A 41 -7.31 18.65 -1.35
CA ILE A 41 -5.86 18.78 -1.18
C ILE A 41 -5.24 17.41 -1.37
N ARG A 42 -4.26 17.29 -2.25
CA ARG A 42 -3.49 16.06 -2.37
C ARG A 42 -2.49 15.98 -1.20
N PRO A 43 -2.62 14.98 -0.32
CA PRO A 43 -1.73 14.87 0.84
C PRO A 43 -0.33 14.39 0.44
N ASP A 44 0.65 14.68 1.29
CA ASP A 44 1.99 14.12 1.15
C ASP A 44 1.96 12.60 1.35
N THR A 45 2.37 11.87 0.30
CA THR A 45 2.34 10.41 0.28
C THR A 45 3.36 9.80 1.23
N ASP A 46 4.49 10.47 1.47
CA ASP A 46 5.52 9.99 2.39
C ASP A 46 5.08 10.14 3.84
N VAL A 47 4.33 11.20 4.17
CA VAL A 47 3.70 11.36 5.48
C VAL A 47 2.68 10.24 5.72
N MET A 48 1.83 9.96 4.72
CA MET A 48 0.85 8.87 4.83
C MET A 48 1.50 7.50 4.96
N ARG A 49 2.62 7.28 4.28
CA ARG A 49 3.41 6.04 4.39
C ARG A 49 3.96 5.87 5.79
N LYS A 50 4.59 6.90 6.36
CA LYS A 50 5.14 6.88 7.73
C LYS A 50 4.07 6.64 8.80
N ALA A 51 2.85 7.14 8.57
CA ALA A 51 1.75 6.97 9.52
C ALA A 51 1.25 5.51 9.67
N ILE A 52 1.64 4.60 8.76
CA ILE A 52 1.20 3.20 8.76
C ILE A 52 2.36 2.20 8.93
N GLU A 53 3.54 2.69 9.28
CA GLU A 53 4.72 1.86 9.58
C GLU A 53 4.54 1.05 10.87
#